data_AF-A0AA49K932-F1
#
_entry.id   AF-A0AA49K932-F1
#
_cell.length_a   1.000
_cell.length_b   1.000
_cell.length_c   1.000
_cell.angle_alpha   90.00
_cell.angle_beta   90.00
_cell.angle_gamma   90.00
#
_symmetry.space_group_name_H-M   'P 1'
#
loop_
_entity.id
_entity.type
_entity.pdbx_description
1 polymer ?
#
loop_
_entity_poly.entity_id
_entity_poly.type
_entity_poly.pdbx_seq_one_letter_code
_entity_poly.pdbx_strand_id
1 'polypeptide(L)' 'GITERQLLNYVRIARKAKGSTGQILLQLLEMRLDNVIFRLGMAPTIPGARQLVNHRHILVNNRIVNIPSYRCKPQDFITI' A
#
# COMPACT_ATOMS: atom_id res chain seq x y z
N GLY A 1 -8.31 -6.70 4.59
CA GLY A 1 -7.20 -6.10 5.36
C GLY A 1 -5.87 -6.78 5.04
N ILE A 2 -4.88 -6.65 5.91
CA ILE A 2 -3.60 -7.38 5.84
C ILE A 2 -3.70 -8.70 6.62
N THR A 3 -3.02 -9.74 6.15
CA THR A 3 -2.94 -11.01 6.90
C THR A 3 -1.84 -10.94 7.94
N GLU A 4 -1.91 -11.76 8.98
CA GLU A 4 -0.87 -11.85 10.02
C GLU A 4 0.52 -12.15 9.42
N ARG A 5 0.58 -13.08 8.45
CA ARG A 5 1.82 -13.38 7.71
C ARG A 5 2.40 -12.15 7.00
N GLN A 6 1.55 -11.31 6.41
CA GLN A 6 2.00 -10.06 5.80
C GLN A 6 2.47 -9.06 6.85
N LEU A 7 1.75 -8.93 7.97
CA LEU A 7 2.14 -8.06 9.08
C LEU A 7 3.50 -8.46 9.66
N LEU A 8 3.72 -9.75 9.93
CA LEU A 8 5.00 -10.27 10.41
C LEU A 8 6.15 -9.98 9.44
N ASN A 9 5.89 -10.05 8.13
CA ASN A 9 6.87 -9.66 7.13
C ASN A 9 7.23 -8.17 7.21
N TYR A 10 6.24 -7.28 7.37
CA TYR A 10 6.50 -5.84 7.54
C TYR A 10 7.28 -5.55 8.82
N VAL A 11 6.92 -6.19 9.95
CA VAL A 11 7.65 -6.08 11.21
C VAL A 11 9.11 -6.52 11.05
N ARG A 12 9.35 -7.64 10.35
CA ARG A 12 10.71 -8.14 10.09
C ARG A 12 11.52 -7.19 9.22
N ILE A 13 10.90 -6.54 8.24
CA ILE A 13 11.55 -5.52 7.40
C ILE A 13 11.86 -4.27 8.23
N ALA A 14 10.90 -3.79 9.04
CA ALA A 14 11.06 -2.62 9.88
C ALA A 14 12.16 -2.79 10.93
N ARG A 15 12.26 -3.98 11.56
CA ARG A 15 13.32 -4.31 12.52
C ARG A 15 14.73 -4.31 11.94
N LYS A 16 14.86 -4.55 10.63
CA LYS A 16 16.15 -4.56 9.92
C LYS A 16 16.58 -3.18 9.44
N ALA A 17 15.65 -2.23 9.37
CA ALA A 17 15.93 -0.89 8.90
C ALA A 17 16.56 -0.04 10.02
N LYS A 18 17.40 0.93 9.64
CA LYS A 18 17.98 1.88 10.60
C LYS A 18 16.91 2.89 11.03
N GLY A 19 16.65 3.01 12.33
CA GLY A 19 15.71 3.96 12.91
C GLY A 19 14.68 3.32 13.84
N SER A 20 13.62 4.07 14.19
CA SER A 20 12.55 3.57 15.05
C SER A 20 11.71 2.52 14.33
N THR A 21 11.73 1.28 14.83
CA THR A 21 10.98 0.14 14.22
C THR A 21 9.49 0.46 14.09
N GLY A 22 8.90 1.13 15.07
CA GLY A 22 7.47 1.48 15.06
C GLY A 22 7.13 2.48 13.96
N GLN A 23 7.92 3.54 13.82
CA GLN A 23 7.73 4.54 12.75
C GLN A 23 7.89 3.93 11.37
N ILE A 24 8.91 3.09 11.19
CA ILE A 24 9.17 2.43 9.91
C ILE A 24 8.04 1.43 9.59
N LEU A 25 7.53 0.69 10.57
CA LEU A 25 6.40 -0.21 10.36
C LEU A 25 5.16 0.56 9.90
N LEU A 26 4.82 1.66 10.58
CA LEU A 26 3.69 2.51 10.20
C LEU A 26 3.87 3.08 8.79
N GLN A 27 5.07 3.57 8.46
CA GLN A 27 5.38 4.06 7.13
C GLN A 27 5.20 2.96 6.06
N LEU A 28 5.68 1.74 6.32
CA LEU A 28 5.53 0.60 5.41
C LEU A 28 4.06 0.21 5.16
N LEU A 29 3.22 0.35 6.18
CA LEU A 29 1.79 0.07 6.09
C LEU A 29 1.05 1.20 5.35
N GLU A 30 1.41 2.46 5.62
CA GLU A 30 0.79 3.62 4.95
C GLU A 30 1.14 3.69 3.46
N MET A 31 2.35 3.28 3.06
CA MET A 31 2.82 3.26 1.66
C MET A 31 2.21 2.15 0.79
N ARG A 32 1.29 1.32 1.31
CA ARG A 32 0.63 0.30 0.49
C ARG A 32 -0.38 0.93 -0.45
N LEU A 33 -0.44 0.47 -1.70
CA LEU A 33 -1.34 1.02 -2.72
C LEU A 33 -2.81 1.02 -2.30
N ASP A 34 -3.30 -0.05 -1.67
CA ASP A 34 -4.67 -0.08 -1.16
C ASP A 34 -4.95 0.99 -0.10
N ASN A 35 -3.98 1.24 0.76
CA ASN A 35 -4.09 2.28 1.77
C ASN A 35 -3.95 3.68 1.17
N VAL A 36 -3.05 3.89 0.20
CA VAL A 36 -2.92 5.16 -0.50
C VAL A 36 -4.22 5.52 -1.24
N ILE A 37 -4.83 4.60 -1.96
CA ILE A 37 -6.11 4.82 -2.67
C ILE A 37 -7.24 5.19 -1.69
N PHE A 38 -7.30 4.50 -0.55
CA PHE A 38 -8.26 4.82 0.51
C PHE A 38 -8.00 6.22 1.10
N ARG A 39 -6.74 6.56 1.40
CA ARG A 39 -6.34 7.88 1.93
C ARG A 39 -6.58 9.02 0.94
N LEU A 40 -6.46 8.75 -0.36
CA LEU A 40 -6.77 9.70 -1.44
C LEU A 40 -8.28 9.88 -1.68
N GLY A 41 -9.14 9.12 -0.99
CA GLY A 41 -10.60 9.21 -1.14
C GLY A 41 -11.14 8.60 -2.44
N MET A 42 -10.32 7.89 -3.21
CA MET A 42 -10.73 7.23 -4.47
C MET A 42 -11.63 6.01 -4.22
N ALA A 43 -11.62 5.48 -3.00
CA ALA A 43 -12.55 4.46 -2.54
C ALA A 43 -13.03 4.76 -1.11
N PRO A 44 -14.31 4.50 -0.78
CA PRO A 44 -14.86 4.82 0.54
C PRO A 44 -14.37 3.89 1.66
N THR A 45 -13.84 2.71 1.30
CA THR A 45 -13.37 1.70 2.26
C THR A 45 -12.11 1.01 1.76
N ILE A 46 -11.30 0.47 2.67
CA ILE A 46 -10.10 -0.31 2.32
C ILE A 46 -10.43 -1.53 1.43
N PRO A 47 -11.49 -2.33 1.72
CA PRO A 47 -11.90 -3.40 0.79
C PRO A 47 -12.25 -2.90 -0.61
N GLY A 48 -12.93 -1.74 -0.72
CA GLY A 48 -13.23 -1.12 -2.01
C GLY A 48 -11.97 -0.71 -2.78
N ALA A 49 -11.00 -0.09 -2.09
CA ALA A 49 -9.70 0.26 -2.69
C ALA A 49 -8.99 -0.99 -3.24
N ARG A 50 -9.00 -2.10 -2.49
CA ARG A 50 -8.42 -3.38 -2.93
C ARG A 50 -9.14 -3.94 -4.15
N GLN A 51 -10.45 -3.79 -4.23
CA GLN A 51 -11.23 -4.23 -5.38
C GLN A 51 -10.84 -3.46 -6.64
N LEU A 52 -10.73 -2.13 -6.56
CA LEU A 52 -10.28 -1.29 -7.68
C LEU A 52 -8.91 -1.73 -8.20
N VAL A 53 -7.95 -1.95 -7.28
CA VAL A 53 -6.61 -2.44 -7.63
C VAL A 53 -6.71 -3.84 -8.28
N ASN A 54 -7.34 -4.81 -7.63
CA ASN A 54 -7.43 -6.18 -8.12
C ASN A 54 -8.08 -6.27 -9.50
N HIS A 55 -9.06 -5.40 -9.77
CA HIS A 55 -9.79 -5.33 -11.05
C HIS A 55 -9.08 -4.51 -12.13
N ARG A 56 -7.82 -4.09 -11.89
CA ARG A 56 -6.98 -3.36 -12.87
C ARG A 56 -7.50 -1.96 -13.23
N HIS A 57 -8.24 -1.32 -12.33
CA HIS A 57 -8.71 0.06 -12.50
C HIS A 57 -7.70 1.12 -12.07
N ILE A 58 -6.49 0.73 -11.67
CA ILE A 58 -5.49 1.65 -11.14
C ILE A 58 -4.22 1.56 -11.97
N LEU A 59 -3.76 2.75 -12.36
CA LEU A 59 -2.51 2.98 -13.05
C LEU A 59 -1.55 3.67 -12.07
N VAL A 60 -0.34 3.15 -11.95
CA VAL A 60 0.77 3.80 -11.25
C VAL A 60 1.84 4.11 -12.29
N ASN A 61 2.16 5.39 -12.47
CA ASN A 61 3.10 5.86 -13.50
C ASN A 61 2.76 5.30 -14.91
N ASN A 62 1.49 5.42 -15.31
CA ASN A 62 0.94 4.91 -16.58
C ASN A 62 1.02 3.38 -16.79
N ARG A 63 1.26 2.60 -15.73
CA ARG A 63 1.26 1.13 -15.78
C ARG A 63 0.17 0.56 -14.89
N ILE A 64 -0.54 -0.43 -15.40
CA ILE A 64 -1.58 -1.14 -14.63
C ILE A 64 -0.92 -1.86 -13.46
N VAL A 65 -1.35 -1.54 -12.24
CA VAL A 65 -0.91 -2.22 -11.02
C VAL A 65 -2.12 -2.86 -10.37
N ASN A 66 -2.08 -4.20 -10.26
CA ASN A 66 -3.17 -4.99 -9.72
C ASN A 66 -2.84 -5.70 -8.39
N ILE A 67 -1.80 -5.21 -7.71
CA ILE A 67 -1.32 -5.78 -6.44
C ILE A 67 -1.59 -4.77 -5.32
N PRO A 68 -2.55 -5.01 -4.41
CA PRO A 68 -2.86 -4.09 -3.31
C PRO A 68 -1.70 -3.80 -2.37
N SER A 69 -0.79 -4.76 -2.21
CA SER A 69 0.42 -4.63 -1.39
C SER A 69 1.59 -3.94 -2.12
N TYR A 70 1.37 -3.42 -3.32
CA TYR A 70 2.36 -2.60 -4.01
C TYR A 70 2.81 -1.46 -3.10
N ARG A 71 4.12 -1.25 -3.01
CA ARG A 71 4.70 -0.20 -2.17
C ARG A 71 4.87 1.05 -3.02
N CYS A 72 3.96 1.99 -2.87
CA CYS A 72 4.05 3.30 -3.49
C CYS A 72 5.32 4.01 -3.01
N LYS A 73 6.02 4.64 -3.94
CA LYS A 73 7.15 5.52 -3.63
C LYS A 73 6.66 6.96 -3.66
N PRO A 74 7.35 7.85 -2.94
CA PRO A 74 7.21 9.29 -3.18
C PRO A 74 7.35 9.57 -4.69
N GLN A 75 6.58 10.54 -5.19
CA GLN A 75 6.49 10.91 -6.60
C GLN A 75 5.82 9.89 -7.54
N ASP A 76 5.23 8.81 -7.04
CA ASP A 76 4.37 7.96 -7.87
C ASP A 76 3.07 8.71 -8.26
N PHE A 77 2.73 8.68 -9.54
CA PHE A 77 1.48 9.21 -10.08
C PHE A 77 0.42 8.12 -10.14
N ILE A 78 -0.71 8.33 -9.45
CA ILE A 78 -1.82 7.38 -9.38
C ILE A 78 -2.98 7.92 -10.20
N THR A 79 -3.43 7.16 -11.19
CA THR A 79 -4.59 7.48 -12.03
C THR A 79 -5.53 6.27 -12.12
N ILE A 80 -6.78 6.51 -12.55
CA ILE A 80 -7.78 5.48 -12.88
C ILE A 80 -7.83 5.33 -14.39
#